data_AF-A0A2P4SH52-F1
#
_entry.id   AF-A0A2P4SH52-F1
#
_cell.length_a   1.000
_cell.length_b   1.000
_cell.length_c   1.000
_cell.angle_alpha   90.00
_cell.angle_beta   90.00
_cell.angle_gamma   90.00
#
_symmetry.space_group_name_H-M   'P 1'
#
loop_
_entity.id
_entity.type
_entity.pdbx_description
1 polymer ?
#
loop_
_entity_poly.entity_id
_entity_poly.type
_entity_poly.pdbx_seq_one_letter_code
_entity_poly.pdbx_strand_id
1 'polypeptide(L)'
;MANELRPCPCDIGDRFDYGGRGQEVQVEHIKAYVSKPSTSTDKAVIVIHDIFGWELPNTRYIADMLTANGYVAICPDFFVGQEAWKPSNEWATFYDWVKTRDAGKIDKEVDVVMKYLKEHCGAKNIGVIGFCWGGAAVQHLMLKNPHLKTGVSLYGVIKFFDDKSSLLHPTFFIFAEKDEIVPLEQVSFPLEIFVSMLFILVL
;
A
#
# COMPACT_ATOMS: atom_id res chain seq x y z
N MET A 1 -21.77 -12.63 -30.94
CA MET A 1 -21.61 -13.06 -29.53
C MET A 1 -20.14 -12.90 -29.17
N ALA A 2 -19.79 -11.82 -28.48
CA ALA A 2 -18.49 -11.60 -27.82
C ALA A 2 -18.55 -10.24 -27.12
N ASN A 3 -19.27 -10.18 -26.00
CA ASN A 3 -19.17 -9.04 -25.08
C ASN A 3 -19.45 -9.54 -23.66
N GLU A 4 -18.62 -10.47 -23.21
CA GLU A 4 -18.44 -10.71 -21.78
C GLU A 4 -17.14 -10.01 -21.41
N LEU A 5 -17.29 -8.77 -20.95
CA LEU A 5 -16.33 -8.16 -20.03
C LEU A 5 -16.05 -9.24 -18.98
N ARG A 6 -14.82 -9.74 -18.91
CA ARG A 6 -14.40 -10.60 -17.80
C ARG A 6 -14.03 -9.64 -16.66
N PRO A 7 -14.93 -9.32 -15.71
CA PRO A 7 -14.48 -8.67 -14.51
C PRO A 7 -13.51 -9.62 -13.82
N CYS A 8 -12.28 -9.15 -13.60
CA CYS A 8 -11.31 -9.86 -12.78
C CYS A 8 -11.94 -10.07 -11.40
N PRO A 9 -12.16 -11.30 -10.93
CA PRO A 9 -12.44 -11.51 -9.54
C PRO A 9 -11.10 -11.40 -8.81
N CYS A 10 -10.71 -10.20 -8.35
CA CYS A 10 -9.73 -10.15 -7.25
C CYS A 10 -10.36 -10.92 -6.10
N ASP A 11 -9.88 -12.13 -5.89
CA ASP A 11 -10.24 -12.95 -4.75
C ASP A 11 -9.40 -12.52 -3.56
N ILE A 12 -9.96 -12.64 -2.37
CA ILE A 12 -9.21 -12.42 -1.12
C ILE A 12 -8.11 -13.47 -0.94
N GLY A 13 -8.20 -14.59 -1.68
CA GLY A 13 -7.31 -15.73 -1.56
C GLY A 13 -7.47 -16.39 -0.18
N ASP A 14 -6.36 -16.87 0.38
CA ASP A 14 -6.35 -17.45 1.72
C ASP A 14 -6.46 -16.35 2.79
N ARG A 15 -7.65 -16.20 3.39
CA ARG A 15 -7.81 -15.35 4.57
C ARG A 15 -7.21 -16.03 5.80
N PHE A 16 -6.29 -15.35 6.47
CA PHE A 16 -5.65 -15.87 7.67
C PHE A 16 -6.58 -15.82 8.87
N ASP A 17 -6.60 -16.89 9.66
CA ASP A 17 -7.13 -16.87 11.03
C ASP A 17 -6.07 -16.29 11.96
N TYR A 18 -5.97 -14.96 11.96
CA TYR A 18 -4.94 -14.23 12.69
C TYR A 18 -5.53 -13.10 13.53
N GLY A 19 -5.34 -13.19 14.86
CA GLY A 19 -5.94 -12.26 15.83
C GLY A 19 -5.22 -10.92 15.99
N GLY A 20 -4.05 -10.74 15.38
CA GLY A 20 -3.21 -9.54 15.56
C GLY A 20 -2.45 -9.53 16.91
N ARG A 21 -1.31 -8.84 16.93
CA ARG A 21 -0.49 -8.57 18.13
C ARG A 21 -0.39 -7.09 18.49
N GLY A 22 -0.75 -6.22 17.56
CA GLY A 22 -0.87 -4.78 17.73
C GLY A 22 -2.22 -4.38 18.30
N GLN A 23 -2.52 -3.09 18.16
CA GLN A 23 -3.74 -2.48 18.71
C GLN A 23 -4.32 -1.47 17.72
N GLU A 24 -5.63 -1.31 17.75
CA GLU A 24 -6.29 -0.24 17.02
C GLU A 24 -6.17 1.09 17.77
N VAL A 25 -5.86 2.16 17.05
CA VAL A 25 -5.69 3.52 17.56
C VAL A 25 -6.44 4.51 16.69
N GLN A 26 -6.81 5.64 17.28
CA GLN A 26 -7.32 6.79 16.55
C GLN A 26 -6.17 7.75 16.27
N VAL A 27 -5.95 8.06 14.98
CA VAL A 27 -4.90 8.94 14.47
C VAL A 27 -5.59 10.13 13.80
N GLU A 28 -5.84 11.17 14.60
CA GLU A 28 -6.71 12.30 14.25
C GLU A 28 -8.06 11.83 13.67
N HIS A 29 -8.31 12.00 12.37
CA HIS A 29 -9.56 11.58 11.70
C HIS A 29 -9.55 10.15 11.15
N ILE A 30 -8.47 9.38 11.35
CA ILE A 30 -8.24 8.08 10.72
C ILE A 30 -8.08 7.00 11.79
N LYS A 31 -8.68 5.83 11.58
CA LYS A 31 -8.39 4.64 12.40
C LYS A 31 -7.13 3.96 11.88
N ALA A 32 -6.34 3.35 12.75
CA ALA A 32 -5.18 2.59 12.31
C ALA A 32 -4.91 1.42 13.24
N TYR A 33 -4.35 0.35 12.69
CA TYR A 33 -3.75 -0.72 13.46
C TYR A 33 -2.25 -0.45 13.65
N VAL A 34 -1.76 -0.40 14.88
CA VAL A 34 -0.35 -0.13 15.20
C VAL A 34 0.25 -1.31 15.96
N SER A 35 1.40 -1.77 15.49
CA SER A 35 2.24 -2.76 16.16
C SER A 35 3.60 -2.16 16.49
N LYS A 36 4.07 -2.39 17.72
CA LYS A 36 5.33 -1.83 18.24
C LYS A 36 6.23 -2.95 18.74
N PRO A 37 7.53 -2.95 18.41
CA PRO A 37 8.45 -3.96 18.91
C PRO A 37 8.71 -3.74 20.40
N SER A 38 9.09 -4.80 21.11
CA SER A 38 9.49 -4.72 22.52
C SER A 38 10.78 -3.92 22.73
N THR A 39 11.62 -3.81 21.70
CA THR A 39 12.85 -3.02 21.69
C THR A 39 12.64 -1.64 21.11
N SER A 40 13.28 -0.62 21.67
CA SER A 40 13.26 0.74 21.12
C SER A 40 13.81 0.77 19.69
N THR A 41 13.15 1.50 18.81
CA THR A 41 13.54 1.71 17.41
C THR A 41 13.11 3.10 16.96
N ASP A 42 13.85 3.71 16.02
CA ASP A 42 13.47 4.96 15.35
C ASP A 42 12.96 4.73 13.92
N LYS A 43 12.75 3.46 13.55
CA LYS A 43 12.31 3.04 12.22
C LYS A 43 10.84 2.64 12.26
N ALA A 44 10.07 3.20 11.34
CA ALA A 44 8.66 2.86 11.17
C ALA A 44 8.33 2.53 9.71
N VAL A 45 7.31 1.70 9.52
CA VAL A 45 6.78 1.33 8.22
C VAL A 45 5.27 1.57 8.20
N ILE A 46 4.81 2.32 7.21
CA ILE A 46 3.39 2.47 6.90
C ILE A 46 3.00 1.32 5.96
N VAL A 47 2.00 0.54 6.36
CA VAL A 47 1.46 -0.60 5.60
C VAL A 47 0.13 -0.19 4.98
N ILE A 48 0.11 0.00 3.66
CA ILE A 48 -1.08 0.40 2.91
C ILE A 48 -1.81 -0.87 2.45
N HIS A 49 -3.06 -1.02 2.91
CA HIS A 49 -3.92 -2.15 2.56
C HIS A 49 -4.31 -2.16 1.07
N ASP A 50 -4.83 -3.30 0.62
CA ASP A 50 -5.45 -3.44 -0.69
C ASP A 50 -6.92 -2.99 -0.68
N ILE A 51 -7.68 -3.35 -1.71
CA ILE A 51 -9.09 -2.99 -1.82
C ILE A 51 -9.98 -3.59 -0.71
N PHE A 52 -9.54 -4.64 -0.01
CA PHE A 52 -10.29 -5.31 1.06
C PHE A 52 -10.16 -4.61 2.43
N GLY A 53 -9.34 -3.57 2.52
CA GLY A 53 -9.30 -2.66 3.66
C GLY A 53 -8.32 -3.06 4.77
N TRP A 54 -8.09 -2.12 5.68
CA TRP A 54 -7.12 -2.23 6.78
C TRP A 54 -7.49 -3.24 7.87
N GLU A 55 -8.75 -3.68 7.91
CA GLU A 55 -9.23 -4.71 8.85
C GLU A 55 -8.90 -6.14 8.38
N LEU A 56 -8.38 -6.30 7.16
CA LEU A 56 -7.98 -7.60 6.64
C LEU A 56 -6.88 -8.23 7.51
N PRO A 57 -7.09 -9.45 8.07
CA PRO A 57 -6.10 -10.10 8.93
C PRO A 57 -4.73 -10.28 8.25
N ASN A 58 -4.71 -10.54 6.94
CA ASN A 58 -3.50 -10.71 6.16
C ASN A 58 -2.63 -9.45 6.19
N THR A 59 -3.23 -8.26 6.03
CA THR A 59 -2.50 -7.00 6.08
C THR A 59 -1.97 -6.72 7.49
N ARG A 60 -2.76 -7.03 8.53
CA ARG A 60 -2.33 -6.90 9.93
C ARG A 60 -1.20 -7.89 10.28
N TYR A 61 -1.23 -9.09 9.72
CA TYR A 61 -0.15 -10.06 9.84
C TYR A 61 1.16 -9.53 9.27
N ILE A 62 1.14 -8.86 8.11
CA ILE A 62 2.33 -8.20 7.56
C ILE A 62 2.85 -7.11 8.51
N ALA A 63 1.96 -6.28 9.07
CA ALA A 63 2.37 -5.27 10.05
C ALA A 63 3.06 -5.90 11.26
N ASP A 64 2.51 -6.98 11.81
CA ASP A 64 3.11 -7.69 12.94
C ASP A 64 4.41 -8.41 12.59
N MET A 65 4.55 -8.90 11.35
CA MET A 65 5.80 -9.48 10.84
C MET A 65 6.91 -8.43 10.73
N LEU A 66 6.59 -7.23 10.22
CA LEU A 66 7.54 -6.10 10.20
C LEU A 66 7.95 -5.72 11.62
N THR A 67 7.01 -5.74 12.56
CA THR A 67 7.30 -5.49 13.97
C THR A 67 8.17 -6.56 14.62
N ALA A 68 7.96 -7.83 14.30
CA ALA A 68 8.86 -8.91 14.73
C ALA A 68 10.30 -8.72 14.21
N ASN A 69 10.49 -7.96 13.13
CA ASN A 69 11.79 -7.60 12.56
C ASN A 69 12.32 -6.22 13.03
N GLY A 70 11.74 -5.62 14.08
CA GLY A 70 12.29 -4.45 14.75
C GLY A 70 11.82 -3.08 14.22
N TYR A 71 10.71 -3.05 13.48
CA TYR A 71 10.09 -1.82 12.99
C TYR A 71 8.79 -1.50 13.75
N VAL A 72 8.50 -0.23 14.00
CA VAL A 72 7.11 0.16 14.31
C VAL A 72 6.30 0.03 13.02
N ALA A 73 5.24 -0.76 13.03
CA ALA A 73 4.36 -0.90 11.86
C ALA A 73 3.02 -0.24 12.14
N ILE A 74 2.51 0.52 11.18
CA ILE A 74 1.16 1.09 11.23
C ILE A 74 0.42 0.75 9.94
N CYS A 75 -0.80 0.23 10.06
CA CYS A 75 -1.73 0.00 8.96
C CYS A 75 -2.94 0.94 9.12
N PRO A 76 -2.92 2.12 8.47
CA PRO A 76 -4.01 3.09 8.53
C PRO A 76 -5.20 2.70 7.66
N ASP A 77 -6.40 3.13 8.06
CA ASP A 77 -7.60 3.13 7.24
C ASP A 77 -7.56 4.25 6.20
N PHE A 78 -6.92 4.01 5.06
CA PHE A 78 -6.86 5.01 3.99
C PHE A 78 -8.21 5.24 3.29
N PHE A 79 -9.23 4.44 3.58
CA PHE A 79 -10.59 4.69 3.10
C PHE A 79 -11.38 5.62 4.03
N VAL A 80 -10.83 5.98 5.21
CA VAL A 80 -11.42 6.96 6.13
C VAL A 80 -12.86 6.59 6.50
N GLY A 81 -13.06 5.32 6.86
CA GLY A 81 -14.36 4.76 7.22
C GLY A 81 -15.28 4.41 6.05
N GLN A 82 -14.88 4.69 4.81
CA GLN A 82 -15.64 4.23 3.64
C GLN A 82 -15.50 2.70 3.47
N GLU A 83 -16.56 2.07 3.00
CA GLU A 83 -16.63 0.60 2.92
C GLU A 83 -15.57 0.02 1.97
N ALA A 84 -14.81 -0.97 2.44
CA ALA A 84 -13.87 -1.71 1.61
C ALA A 84 -14.59 -2.57 0.56
N TRP A 85 -13.88 -2.97 -0.50
CA TRP A 85 -14.41 -3.91 -1.46
C TRP A 85 -14.62 -5.28 -0.80
N LYS A 86 -15.72 -5.94 -1.12
CA LYS A 86 -16.06 -7.28 -0.66
C LYS A 86 -16.15 -8.20 -1.87
N PRO A 87 -15.72 -9.47 -1.77
CA PRO A 87 -15.90 -10.44 -2.84
C PRO A 87 -17.36 -10.61 -3.32
N SER A 88 -18.32 -10.28 -2.45
CA SER A 88 -19.76 -10.29 -2.77
C SER A 88 -20.23 -9.06 -3.56
N ASN A 89 -19.39 -8.06 -3.81
CA ASN A 89 -19.77 -6.90 -4.60
C ASN A 89 -19.85 -7.23 -6.09
N GLU A 90 -20.72 -6.52 -6.80
CA GLU A 90 -20.84 -6.64 -8.24
C GLU A 90 -19.68 -5.93 -8.94
N TRP A 91 -18.84 -6.68 -9.63
CA TRP A 91 -17.68 -6.12 -10.32
C TRP A 91 -17.98 -4.99 -11.31
N ALA A 92 -19.19 -4.94 -11.86
CA ALA A 92 -19.63 -3.83 -12.71
C ALA A 92 -19.55 -2.47 -11.99
N THR A 93 -19.65 -2.44 -10.66
CA THR A 93 -19.56 -1.21 -9.84
C THR A 93 -18.13 -0.89 -9.39
N PHE A 94 -17.15 -1.75 -9.69
CA PHE A 94 -15.79 -1.61 -9.18
C PHE A 94 -15.13 -0.29 -9.56
N TYR A 95 -15.32 0.15 -10.81
CA TYR A 95 -14.70 1.38 -11.29
C TYR A 95 -15.21 2.63 -10.54
N ASP A 96 -16.51 2.68 -10.25
CA ASP A 96 -17.09 3.78 -9.47
C ASP A 96 -16.69 3.71 -7.99
N TRP A 97 -16.56 2.50 -7.44
CA TRP A 97 -15.99 2.30 -6.11
C TRP A 97 -14.55 2.82 -6.01
N VAL A 98 -13.68 2.51 -6.98
CA VAL A 98 -12.28 2.98 -7.03
C VAL A 98 -12.19 4.51 -7.16
N LYS A 99 -13.06 5.17 -7.95
CA LYS A 99 -13.04 6.64 -8.12
C LYS A 99 -13.16 7.41 -6.80
N THR A 100 -13.93 6.87 -5.86
CA THR A 100 -14.16 7.50 -4.55
C THR A 100 -13.03 7.19 -3.54
N ARG A 101 -12.12 6.29 -3.89
CA ARG A 101 -10.96 5.84 -3.11
C ARG A 101 -9.71 5.94 -3.99
N ASP A 102 -9.40 7.15 -4.45
CA ASP A 102 -8.28 7.37 -5.36
C ASP A 102 -6.94 7.25 -4.61
N ALA A 103 -6.11 6.27 -5.00
CA ALA A 103 -4.78 6.04 -4.43
C ALA A 103 -3.83 7.24 -4.58
N GLY A 104 -4.09 8.15 -5.53
CA GLY A 104 -3.35 9.39 -5.71
C GLY A 104 -3.82 10.56 -4.84
N LYS A 105 -4.78 10.33 -3.93
CA LYS A 105 -5.40 11.36 -3.07
C LYS A 105 -5.37 10.99 -1.59
N ILE A 106 -4.22 10.49 -1.13
CA ILE A 106 -4.02 10.05 0.26
C ILE A 106 -3.00 10.91 1.02
N ASP A 107 -2.52 12.01 0.43
CA ASP A 107 -1.42 12.81 1.00
C ASP A 107 -1.76 13.35 2.39
N LYS A 108 -2.99 13.83 2.58
CA LYS A 108 -3.48 14.30 3.88
C LYS A 108 -3.43 13.19 4.94
N GLU A 109 -3.89 12.00 4.57
CA GLU A 109 -3.94 10.86 5.47
C GLU A 109 -2.53 10.37 5.84
N VAL A 110 -1.61 10.34 4.88
CA VAL A 110 -0.20 9.99 5.13
C VAL A 110 0.48 11.01 6.02
N ASP A 111 0.24 12.31 5.85
CA ASP A 111 0.86 13.35 6.66
C ASP A 111 0.51 13.21 8.14
N VAL A 112 -0.78 12.96 8.43
CA VAL A 112 -1.25 12.72 9.80
C VAL A 112 -0.61 11.46 10.39
N VAL A 113 -0.53 10.37 9.61
CA VAL A 113 0.11 9.12 10.04
C VAL A 113 1.62 9.33 10.32
N MET A 114 2.32 10.06 9.45
CA MET A 114 3.74 10.35 9.64
C MET A 114 3.98 11.22 10.88
N LYS A 115 3.11 12.19 11.14
CA LYS A 115 3.14 13.00 12.37
C LYS A 115 2.93 12.12 13.61
N TYR A 116 1.93 11.23 13.59
CA TYR A 116 1.70 10.28 14.68
C TYR A 116 2.93 9.40 14.94
N LEU A 117 3.54 8.84 13.91
CA LEU A 117 4.75 8.02 14.03
C LEU A 117 5.93 8.80 14.64
N LYS A 118 6.13 10.06 14.24
CA LYS A 118 7.20 10.92 14.78
C LYS A 118 6.96 11.26 16.25
N GLU A 119 5.76 11.73 16.58
CA GLU A 119 5.44 12.27 17.91
C GLU A 119 5.20 11.17 18.96
N HIS A 120 4.52 10.08 18.59
CA HIS A 120 4.06 9.05 19.53
C HIS A 120 4.87 7.76 19.47
N CYS A 121 5.71 7.59 18.44
CA CYS A 121 6.55 6.41 18.26
C CYS A 121 8.04 6.74 18.14
N GLY A 122 8.43 8.01 18.15
CA GLY A 122 9.84 8.42 18.04
C GLY A 122 10.48 8.11 16.68
N ALA A 123 9.66 7.90 15.64
CA ALA A 123 10.16 7.51 14.33
C ALA A 123 10.92 8.67 13.66
N LYS A 124 12.13 8.38 13.18
CA LYS A 124 12.97 9.29 12.38
C LYS A 124 13.06 8.82 10.93
N ASN A 125 12.98 7.51 10.72
CA ASN A 125 13.07 6.87 9.41
C ASN A 125 11.74 6.18 9.11
N ILE A 126 11.00 6.68 8.12
CA ILE A 126 9.68 6.15 7.77
C ILE A 126 9.74 5.59 6.35
N GLY A 127 9.50 4.30 6.21
CA GLY A 127 9.26 3.62 4.94
C GLY A 127 7.77 3.36 4.70
N VAL A 128 7.44 2.94 3.49
CA VAL A 128 6.07 2.57 3.13
C VAL A 128 6.08 1.25 2.34
N ILE A 129 5.09 0.40 2.59
CA ILE A 129 4.82 -0.81 1.81
C ILE A 129 3.32 -0.85 1.48
N GLY A 130 2.97 -1.33 0.29
CA GLY A 130 1.58 -1.37 -0.13
C GLY A 130 1.29 -2.46 -1.16
N PHE A 131 0.05 -2.93 -1.14
CA PHE A 131 -0.42 -4.09 -1.90
C PHE A 131 -1.57 -3.70 -2.83
N CYS A 132 -1.52 -4.09 -4.11
CA CYS A 132 -2.56 -3.80 -5.10
C CYS A 132 -2.88 -2.29 -5.16
N TRP A 133 -4.07 -1.87 -4.70
CA TRP A 133 -4.44 -0.46 -4.54
C TRP A 133 -3.41 0.31 -3.71
N GLY A 134 -2.94 -0.27 -2.60
CA GLY A 134 -1.88 0.29 -1.78
C GLY A 134 -0.52 0.29 -2.48
N GLY A 135 -0.28 -0.63 -3.40
CA GLY A 135 0.90 -0.65 -4.25
C GLY A 135 0.94 0.57 -5.17
N ALA A 136 -0.20 0.92 -5.78
CA ALA A 136 -0.33 2.14 -6.57
C ALA A 136 -0.17 3.40 -5.68
N ALA A 137 -0.73 3.38 -4.47
CA ALA A 137 -0.58 4.46 -3.50
C ALA A 137 0.90 4.71 -3.11
N VAL A 138 1.68 3.65 -2.88
CA VAL A 138 3.14 3.74 -2.67
C VAL A 138 3.80 4.48 -3.82
N GLN A 139 3.46 4.15 -5.07
CA GLN A 139 4.07 4.79 -6.24
C GLN A 139 3.83 6.31 -6.25
N HIS A 140 2.59 6.74 -6.02
CA HIS A 140 2.25 8.17 -5.88
C HIS A 140 3.06 8.84 -4.77
N LEU A 141 3.16 8.20 -3.60
CA LEU A 141 3.88 8.77 -2.46
C LEU A 141 5.39 8.87 -2.72
N MET A 142 5.99 7.87 -3.35
CA MET A 142 7.44 7.87 -3.62
C MET A 142 7.85 8.86 -4.71
N LEU A 143 6.90 9.33 -5.52
CA LEU A 143 7.09 10.41 -6.48
C LEU A 143 6.96 11.81 -5.84
N LYS A 144 6.20 11.96 -4.76
CA LYS A 144 5.78 13.28 -4.25
C LYS A 144 6.21 13.60 -2.83
N ASN A 145 6.38 12.61 -1.96
CA ASN A 145 6.63 12.83 -0.55
C ASN A 145 8.14 12.73 -0.24
N PRO A 146 8.84 13.86 0.01
CA PRO A 146 10.29 13.85 0.27
C PRO A 146 10.66 13.35 1.66
N HIS A 147 9.69 13.14 2.55
CA HIS A 147 9.92 12.74 3.94
C HIS A 147 9.97 11.22 4.14
N LEU A 148 9.41 10.44 3.21
CA LEU A 148 9.57 8.99 3.18
C LEU A 148 10.99 8.62 2.79
N LYS A 149 11.52 7.50 3.30
CA LYS A 149 12.90 7.06 3.05
C LYS A 149 13.01 5.95 2.03
N THR A 150 11.98 5.14 1.88
CA THR A 150 11.94 4.04 0.91
C THR A 150 10.51 3.53 0.74
N GLY A 151 10.22 2.90 -0.39
CA GLY A 151 8.93 2.33 -0.72
C GLY A 151 9.03 0.90 -1.23
N VAL A 152 8.01 0.07 -0.94
CA VAL A 152 7.83 -1.24 -1.55
C VAL A 152 6.42 -1.33 -2.14
N SER A 153 6.32 -1.41 -3.47
CA SER A 153 5.06 -1.52 -4.22
C SER A 153 4.86 -2.95 -4.68
N LEU A 154 3.83 -3.63 -4.18
CA LEU A 154 3.49 -4.99 -4.60
C LEU A 154 2.26 -4.97 -5.51
N TYR A 155 2.44 -5.45 -6.74
CA TYR A 155 1.41 -5.60 -7.78
C TYR A 155 0.47 -4.38 -7.90
N GLY A 156 1.06 -3.18 -7.77
CA GLY A 156 0.36 -1.92 -7.87
C GLY A 156 0.25 -1.47 -9.32
N VAL A 157 -0.97 -1.23 -9.79
CA VAL A 157 -1.19 -0.72 -11.15
C VAL A 157 -0.41 0.57 -11.36
N ILE A 158 0.43 0.58 -12.40
CA ILE A 158 1.32 1.70 -12.73
C ILE A 158 0.46 2.80 -13.39
N LYS A 159 0.06 3.80 -12.60
CA LYS A 159 -0.80 4.91 -13.05
C LYS A 159 -0.15 6.29 -12.95
N PHE A 160 0.88 6.42 -12.13
CA PHE A 160 1.40 7.73 -11.70
C PHE A 160 2.72 8.11 -12.37
N PHE A 161 3.25 7.24 -13.22
CA PHE A 161 4.47 7.50 -13.96
C PHE A 161 4.15 8.11 -15.33
N ASP A 162 4.74 9.26 -15.59
CA ASP A 162 4.88 9.84 -16.93
C ASP A 162 6.36 9.83 -17.36
N ASP A 163 6.63 10.21 -18.62
CA ASP A 163 8.00 10.26 -19.19
C ASP A 163 9.00 11.12 -18.38
N LYS A 164 8.53 11.94 -17.43
CA LYS A 164 9.35 12.89 -16.65
C LYS A 164 9.39 12.57 -15.16
N SER A 165 8.71 11.52 -14.74
CA SER A 165 8.60 11.15 -13.34
C SER A 165 9.95 10.67 -12.82
N SER A 166 10.37 11.20 -11.67
CA SER A 166 11.61 10.82 -10.97
C SER A 166 11.25 10.45 -9.53
N LEU A 167 11.61 9.23 -9.10
CA LEU A 167 11.40 8.79 -7.73
C LEU A 167 12.31 9.60 -6.80
N LEU A 168 11.74 10.10 -5.71
CA LEU A 168 12.50 10.90 -4.74
C LEU A 168 13.46 10.04 -3.91
N HIS A 169 13.11 8.76 -3.71
CA HIS A 169 13.79 7.83 -2.82
C HIS A 169 13.74 6.38 -3.36
N PRO A 170 14.62 5.47 -2.88
CA PRO A 170 14.69 4.10 -3.38
C PRO A 170 13.36 3.37 -3.22
N THR A 171 12.87 2.80 -4.32
CA THR A 171 11.58 2.09 -4.35
C THR A 171 11.75 0.72 -4.99
N PHE A 172 11.28 -0.32 -4.30
CA PHE A 172 11.26 -1.68 -4.79
C PHE A 172 9.86 -2.05 -5.29
N PHE A 173 9.78 -2.63 -6.46
CA PHE A 173 8.53 -3.04 -7.09
C PHE A 173 8.53 -4.54 -7.28
N ILE A 174 7.43 -5.19 -6.92
CA ILE A 174 7.23 -6.63 -7.08
C ILE A 174 5.99 -6.83 -7.94
N PHE A 175 6.17 -7.45 -9.10
CA PHE A 175 5.08 -7.81 -10.02
C PHE A 175 5.09 -9.32 -10.25
N ALA A 176 3.96 -9.88 -10.66
CA ALA A 176 3.86 -11.27 -11.09
C ALA A 176 3.77 -11.33 -12.61
N GLU A 177 4.54 -12.22 -13.25
CA GLU A 177 4.60 -12.34 -14.71
C GLU A 177 3.23 -12.64 -15.34
N LYS A 178 2.36 -13.31 -14.59
CA LYS A 178 1.03 -13.77 -15.02
C LYS A 178 -0.11 -12.88 -14.51
N ASP A 179 0.19 -11.68 -14.04
CA ASP A 179 -0.83 -10.73 -13.59
C ASP A 179 -1.53 -10.08 -14.80
N GLU A 180 -2.79 -10.46 -15.05
CA GLU A 180 -3.59 -9.87 -16.14
C GLU A 180 -4.00 -8.41 -15.86
N ILE A 181 -3.91 -7.95 -14.61
CA ILE A 181 -4.28 -6.58 -14.19
C ILE A 181 -3.10 -5.62 -14.34
N VAL A 182 -1.89 -6.12 -14.08
CA VAL A 182 -0.64 -5.39 -14.33
C VAL A 182 0.17 -6.13 -15.40
N PRO A 183 -0.22 -5.98 -16.68
CA PRO A 183 0.46 -6.67 -17.76
C PRO A 183 1.90 -6.15 -17.90
N LEU A 184 2.81 -7.01 -18.40
CA LEU A 184 4.25 -6.76 -18.46
C LEU A 184 4.61 -5.47 -19.22
N GLU A 185 3.80 -5.04 -20.18
CA GLU A 185 4.00 -3.79 -20.92
C GLU A 185 3.98 -2.58 -19.98
N GLN A 186 3.14 -2.58 -18.93
CA GLN A 186 3.15 -1.51 -17.93
C GLN A 186 4.44 -1.52 -17.10
N VAL A 187 5.00 -2.69 -16.83
CA VAL A 187 6.24 -2.88 -16.04
C VAL A 187 7.49 -2.55 -16.86
N SER A 188 7.42 -2.70 -18.17
CA SER A 188 8.53 -2.47 -19.10
C SER A 188 8.86 -0.98 -19.26
N PHE A 189 7.86 -0.11 -19.14
CA PHE A 189 8.00 1.34 -19.30
C PHE A 189 8.87 2.01 -18.19
N PRO A 190 8.71 1.70 -16.89
CA PRO A 190 9.62 2.19 -15.84
C PRO A 190 11.07 1.72 -15.98
N LEU A 191 11.34 0.55 -16.59
CA LEU A 191 12.70 0.00 -16.69
C LEU A 191 13.64 0.89 -17.51
N GLU A 192 13.12 1.65 -18.48
CA GLU A 192 13.92 2.54 -19.33
C GLU A 192 14.16 3.93 -18.71
N ILE A 193 13.33 4.35 -17.74
CA ILE A 193 13.33 5.73 -17.22
C ILE A 193 14.16 5.89 -15.93
N PHE A 194 14.29 4.86 -15.10
CA PHE A 194 14.88 4.99 -13.76
C PHE A 194 16.19 4.20 -13.62
N VAL A 195 17.32 4.90 -13.65
CA VAL A 195 18.65 4.26 -13.71
C VAL A 195 19.36 4.16 -12.34
N SER A 196 18.83 4.71 -11.24
CA SER A 196 19.57 4.73 -9.96
C SER A 196 18.79 4.41 -8.68
N MET A 197 17.46 4.38 -8.68
CA MET A 197 16.64 4.26 -7.45
C MET A 197 15.47 3.28 -7.59
N LEU A 198 15.46 2.52 -8.68
CA LEU A 198 14.41 1.56 -9.03
C LEU A 198 14.98 0.14 -8.93
N PHE A 199 14.28 -0.72 -8.20
CA PHE A 199 14.51 -2.16 -8.23
C PHE A 199 13.18 -2.82 -8.61
N ILE A 200 13.17 -3.68 -9.62
CA ILE A 200 11.99 -4.42 -10.05
C ILE A 200 12.29 -5.92 -9.94
N LEU A 201 11.39 -6.64 -9.28
CA LEU A 201 11.35 -8.10 -9.28
C LEU A 201 10.05 -8.55 -9.96
N VAL A 202 10.18 -9.33 -11.02
CA VAL A 202 9.07 -10.05 -11.64
C VAL A 202 9.18 -11.51 -11.23
N LEU A 203 8.15 -12.03 -10.56
CA LEU A 203 8.04 -13.41 -10.09
C LEU A 203 7.21 -14.29 -11.02
#